data_AF-G4ZME0-F1
#
_entry.id   AF-G4ZME0-F1
#
_cell.length_a   1.000
_cell.length_b   1.000
_cell.length_c   1.000
_cell.angle_alpha   90.00
_cell.angle_beta   90.00
_cell.angle_gamma   90.00
#
_symmetry.space_group_name_H-M   'P 1'
#
loop_
_entity.id
_entity.type
_entity.pdbx_description
1 polymer ?
#
loop_
_entity_poly.entity_id
_entity_poly.type
_entity_poly.pdbx_seq_one_letter_code
_entity_poly.pdbx_strand_id
1 'polypeptide(L)'
;MCCSAIFHKVDFDNCRVCAGEHTMTERRLRCLSSTCREFGKCGVVWKVFYCTAQDKWQITVNEQAHARGVLPCTAEHRPVVTQPMKAFIAAQEEIGNAPRIILAHLKKQANIKPSNGGWPELSQIQNALKVHRRSKGTKSSIKAAHEM
;
A
#
# COMPACT_ATOMS: atom_id res chain seq x y z
N MET A 1 11.98 6.40 -1.87
CA MET A 1 11.66 5.33 -2.85
C MET A 1 10.30 5.56 -3.47
N CYS A 2 10.14 6.63 -4.24
CA CYS A 2 8.79 7.08 -4.57
C CYS A 2 8.23 6.47 -5.87
N CYS A 3 9.06 5.83 -6.71
CA CYS A 3 8.62 5.14 -7.93
C CYS A 3 9.06 3.68 -7.95
N SER A 4 8.78 2.94 -6.88
CA SER A 4 9.22 1.55 -6.73
C SER A 4 8.03 0.66 -6.44
N ALA A 5 7.96 -0.51 -7.07
CA ALA A 5 6.92 -1.50 -6.79
C ALA A 5 7.52 -2.83 -6.36
N ILE A 6 6.83 -3.45 -5.40
CA ILE A 6 7.15 -4.80 -4.96
C ILE A 6 6.88 -5.77 -6.10
N PHE A 7 7.89 -6.54 -6.49
CA PHE A 7 7.74 -7.62 -7.48
C PHE A 7 7.99 -9.00 -6.86
N HIS A 8 8.49 -9.04 -5.63
CA HIS A 8 8.79 -10.27 -4.90
C HIS A 8 8.65 -10.02 -3.40
N LYS A 9 8.06 -10.97 -2.69
CA LYS A 9 7.93 -10.98 -1.23
C LYS A 9 8.30 -12.37 -0.73
N VAL A 10 9.16 -12.45 0.28
CA VAL A 10 9.51 -13.69 0.98
C VAL A 10 9.53 -13.42 2.47
N ASP A 11 9.02 -14.37 3.25
CA ASP A 11 9.05 -14.33 4.70
C ASP A 11 10.13 -15.32 5.18
N PHE A 12 10.87 -14.95 6.22
CA PHE A 12 11.95 -15.74 6.82
C PHE A 12 11.70 -15.89 8.33
N ASP A 13 11.97 -17.05 8.90
CA ASP A 13 11.75 -17.30 10.34
C ASP A 13 12.82 -16.66 11.25
N ASN A 14 13.92 -16.22 10.66
CA ASN A 14 14.99 -15.53 11.36
C ASN A 14 15.13 -14.09 10.87
N CYS A 15 15.16 -13.16 11.82
CA CYS A 15 15.21 -11.75 11.52
C CYS A 15 16.65 -11.27 11.30
N ARG A 16 16.97 -10.90 10.06
CA ARG A 16 18.29 -10.33 9.72
C ARG A 16 18.51 -8.91 10.25
N VAL A 17 17.44 -8.22 10.68
CA VAL A 17 17.51 -6.83 11.17
C VAL A 17 17.98 -6.79 12.63
N CYS A 18 17.57 -7.75 13.45
CA CYS A 18 17.89 -7.79 14.88
C CYS A 18 18.47 -9.13 15.37
N ALA A 19 18.74 -10.07 14.46
CA ALA A 19 19.19 -11.43 14.75
C ALA A 19 18.26 -12.24 15.68
N GLY A 20 16.98 -11.85 15.77
CA GLY A 20 15.99 -12.56 16.60
C GLY A 20 15.30 -13.71 15.88
N GLU A 21 14.81 -14.69 16.65
CA GLU A 21 13.94 -15.79 16.19
C GLU A 21 12.50 -15.29 16.05
N HIS A 22 12.26 -14.54 14.98
CA HIS A 22 10.91 -14.14 14.61
C HIS A 22 10.82 -13.89 13.11
N THR A 23 9.59 -13.93 12.60
CA THR A 23 9.32 -13.72 11.18
C THR A 23 9.76 -12.32 10.74
N MET A 24 10.52 -12.29 9.64
CA MET A 24 10.97 -11.08 8.96
C MET A 24 10.56 -11.16 7.49
N THR A 25 9.99 -10.08 6.98
CA THR A 25 9.57 -10.00 5.58
C THR A 25 10.62 -9.28 4.73
N GLU A 26 11.17 -9.97 3.72
CA GLU A 26 11.91 -9.38 2.61
C GLU A 26 10.93 -8.97 1.48
N ARG A 27 10.99 -7.71 1.07
CA ARG A 27 10.32 -7.22 -0.14
C ARG A 27 11.38 -6.77 -1.14
N ARG A 28 11.31 -7.26 -2.38
CA ARG A 28 12.14 -6.73 -3.48
C ARG A 28 11.33 -5.76 -4.30
N LEU A 29 11.87 -4.57 -4.48
CA LEU A 29 11.25 -3.50 -5.25
C LEU A 29 12.06 -3.22 -6.50
N ARG A 30 11.37 -2.98 -7.62
CA ARG A 30 11.95 -2.52 -8.88
C ARG A 30 11.48 -1.11 -9.18
N CYS A 31 12.30 -0.34 -9.89
CA CYS A 31 11.92 1.00 -10.32
C CYS A 31 10.81 0.92 -11.38
N LEU A 32 9.76 1.72 -11.19
CA LEU A 32 8.65 1.92 -12.12
C LEU A 32 8.56 3.36 -12.64
N SER A 33 9.56 4.20 -12.37
CA SER A 33 9.56 5.58 -12.85
C SER A 33 9.48 5.60 -14.38
N SER A 34 8.48 6.32 -14.92
CA SER A 34 8.37 6.61 -16.35
C SER A 34 9.61 7.32 -16.87
N THR A 35 10.15 8.26 -16.09
CA THR A 35 11.40 8.96 -16.40
C THR A 35 12.57 7.99 -16.52
N CYS A 36 12.69 6.99 -15.63
CA CYS A 36 13.73 5.99 -15.78
C CYS A 36 13.59 5.17 -17.07
N ARG A 37 12.35 4.94 -17.54
CA ARG A 37 12.07 4.21 -18.78
C ARG A 37 12.58 4.95 -20.03
N GLU A 38 12.63 6.28 -20.01
CA GLU A 38 13.19 7.11 -21.10
C GLU A 38 14.70 6.84 -21.27
N PHE A 39 15.41 6.58 -20.18
CA PHE A 39 16.85 6.22 -20.19
C PHE A 39 17.09 4.70 -20.34
N GLY A 40 16.03 3.91 -20.57
CA GLY A 40 16.09 2.44 -20.69
C GLY A 40 15.52 1.69 -19.47
N LYS A 41 15.76 0.38 -19.41
CA LYS A 41 15.26 -0.44 -18.28
C LYS A 41 16.13 -0.20 -17.05
N CYS A 42 15.59 0.42 -16.01
CA CYS A 42 16.30 0.62 -14.75
C CYS A 42 16.62 -0.72 -14.07
N GLY A 43 17.92 -1.02 -13.90
CA GLY A 43 18.42 -2.24 -13.26
C GLY A 43 18.42 -2.22 -11.73
N VAL A 44 18.03 -1.10 -11.11
CA VAL A 44 18.04 -0.96 -9.66
C VAL A 44 16.97 -1.82 -9.01
N VAL A 45 17.40 -2.60 -8.03
CA VAL A 45 16.57 -3.44 -7.18
C VAL A 45 16.87 -3.09 -5.74
N TRP A 46 15.83 -2.71 -5.00
CA TRP A 46 15.90 -2.53 -3.56
C TRP A 46 15.42 -3.79 -2.85
N LYS A 47 16.11 -4.21 -1.79
CA LYS A 47 15.64 -5.20 -0.84
C LYS A 47 15.28 -4.49 0.46
N VAL A 48 14.03 -4.64 0.89
CA VAL A 48 13.51 -4.03 2.10
C VAL A 48 13.19 -5.14 3.08
N PHE A 49 13.89 -5.14 4.20
CA PHE A 49 13.66 -6.04 5.32
C PHE A 49 12.85 -5.29 6.37
N TYR A 50 11.73 -5.85 6.79
CA TYR A 50 10.92 -5.29 7.88
C TYR A 50 10.88 -6.26 9.06
N CYS A 51 11.30 -5.75 10.21
CA CYS A 51 11.24 -6.42 11.50
C CYS A 51 10.02 -5.90 12.26
N THR A 52 9.00 -6.76 12.40
CA THR A 52 7.77 -6.43 13.14
C THR A 52 8.02 -6.29 14.65
N ALA A 53 8.97 -7.06 15.20
CA ALA A 53 9.25 -7.07 16.64
C ALA A 53 9.86 -5.75 17.15
N GLN A 54 10.70 -5.10 16.35
CA GLN A 54 11.34 -3.83 16.70
C GLN A 54 10.77 -2.62 15.95
N ASP A 55 9.78 -2.85 15.09
CA ASP A 55 9.28 -1.88 14.11
C ASP A 55 10.41 -1.19 13.29
N LYS A 56 11.44 -1.97 12.94
CA LYS A 56 12.64 -1.48 12.24
C LYS A 56 12.68 -1.96 10.80
N TRP A 57 13.28 -1.12 9.96
CA TRP A 57 13.42 -1.35 8.53
C TRP A 57 14.89 -1.27 8.15
N GLN A 58 15.33 -2.20 7.31
CA GLN A 58 16.64 -2.14 6.66
C GLN A 58 16.43 -2.18 5.15
N ILE A 59 17.11 -1.29 4.43
CA ILE A 59 17.00 -1.18 2.98
C ILE A 59 18.39 -1.37 2.40
N THR A 60 18.54 -2.34 1.51
CA THR A 60 19.75 -2.50 0.70
C THR A 60 19.42 -2.32 -0.77
N VAL A 61 20.40 -1.87 -1.54
CA VAL A 61 20.31 -1.68 -2.99
C VAL A 61 21.36 -2.56 -3.65
N ASN A 62 21.06 -3.09 -4.84
CA ASN A 62 22.09 -3.75 -5.64
C ASN A 62 23.13 -2.73 -6.14
N GLU A 63 24.26 -3.21 -6.64
CA GLU A 63 25.36 -2.38 -7.15
C GLU A 63 25.02 -1.65 -8.47
N GLN A 64 23.80 -1.84 -8.99
CA GLN A 64 23.36 -1.18 -10.21
C GLN A 64 23.13 0.31 -9.94
N ALA A 65 23.69 1.15 -10.80
CA ALA A 65 23.40 2.57 -10.77
C ALA A 65 21.93 2.80 -11.18
N HIS A 66 21.31 3.78 -10.55
CA HIS A 66 20.00 4.25 -10.98
C HIS A 66 20.14 4.95 -12.32
N ALA A 67 19.33 4.56 -13.32
CA ALA A 67 19.40 5.13 -14.68
C ALA A 67 19.24 6.65 -14.69
N ARG A 68 18.54 7.20 -13.69
CA ARG A 68 18.30 8.64 -13.51
C ARG A 68 19.32 9.34 -12.58
N GLY A 69 20.29 8.60 -12.05
CA GLY A 69 21.18 9.08 -10.99
C GLY A 69 20.42 9.52 -9.72
N VAL A 70 20.86 10.63 -9.12
CA VAL A 70 20.34 11.22 -7.86
C VAL A 70 19.05 12.04 -8.07
N LEU A 71 18.57 12.17 -9.32
CA LEU A 71 17.40 13.00 -9.60
C LEU A 71 16.12 12.44 -8.94
N PRO A 72 15.33 13.27 -8.24
CA PRO A 72 14.16 12.83 -7.49
C PRO A 72 13.04 12.39 -8.43
N CYS A 73 12.35 11.26 -8.17
CA CYS A 73 11.24 10.88 -9.05
C CYS A 73 10.19 11.99 -9.10
N THR A 74 9.84 12.42 -10.31
CA THR A 74 8.89 13.50 -10.60
C THR A 74 7.48 12.96 -10.87
N ALA A 75 7.29 11.64 -10.81
CA ALA A 75 5.98 11.06 -11.03
C ALA A 75 5.04 11.44 -9.89
N GLU A 76 3.85 11.90 -10.23
CA GLU A 76 2.79 12.09 -9.25
C GLU A 76 2.46 10.74 -8.60
N HIS A 77 2.68 10.67 -7.28
CA HIS A 77 2.36 9.46 -6.53
C HIS A 77 0.87 9.40 -6.30
N ARG A 78 0.26 8.28 -6.68
CA ARG A 78 -1.15 8.05 -6.35
C ARG A 78 -1.32 8.11 -4.84
N PRO A 79 -2.40 8.75 -4.35
CA PRO A 79 -2.68 8.80 -2.93
C PRO A 79 -2.80 7.39 -2.35
N VAL A 80 -2.28 7.17 -1.16
CA VAL A 80 -2.38 5.88 -0.47
C VAL A 80 -3.56 5.93 0.48
N VAL A 81 -4.44 4.93 0.43
CA VAL A 81 -5.49 4.75 1.45
C VAL A 81 -4.81 4.30 2.74
N THR A 82 -4.57 5.25 3.65
CA THR A 82 -3.85 5.01 4.91
C THR A 82 -4.67 4.14 5.86
N GLN A 83 -4.03 3.59 6.90
CA GLN A 83 -4.72 2.76 7.88
C GLN A 83 -5.87 3.51 8.59
N PRO A 84 -5.72 4.79 9.00
CA PRO A 84 -6.84 5.59 9.52
C PRO A 84 -7.97 5.76 8.50
N MET A 85 -7.66 5.98 7.23
CA MET A 85 -8.68 6.05 6.17
C MET A 85 -9.42 4.73 6.01
N LYS A 86 -8.73 3.58 6.05
CA LYS A 86 -9.36 2.25 5.99
C LYS A 86 -10.32 2.02 7.16
N ALA A 87 -9.90 2.38 8.38
CA ALA A 87 -10.74 2.24 9.57
C ALA A 87 -12.00 3.10 9.45
N PHE A 88 -11.86 4.34 8.97
CA PHE A 88 -13.00 5.22 8.73
C PHE A 88 -13.93 4.67 7.63
N ILE A 89 -13.38 4.25 6.50
CA ILE A 89 -14.14 3.65 5.39
C ILE A 89 -14.94 2.44 5.88
N ALA A 90 -14.31 1.55 6.66
CA ALA A 90 -14.97 0.40 7.25
C ALA A 90 -16.13 0.80 8.17
N ALA A 91 -15.93 1.79 9.05
CA ALA A 91 -17.00 2.28 9.93
C ALA A 91 -18.19 2.88 9.16
N GLN A 92 -17.92 3.60 8.07
CA GLN A 92 -18.99 4.18 7.24
C GLN A 92 -19.71 3.11 6.40
N GLU A 93 -19.01 2.04 6.03
CA GLU A 93 -19.61 0.89 5.33
C GLU A 93 -20.62 0.15 6.21
N GLU A 94 -20.33 -0.04 7.50
CA GLU A 94 -21.28 -0.66 8.44
C GLU A 94 -22.60 0.14 8.56
N ILE A 95 -22.54 1.46 8.35
CA ILE A 95 -23.71 2.35 8.39
C ILE A 95 -24.38 2.45 7.00
N GLY A 96 -23.87 1.75 5.98
CA GLY A 96 -24.46 1.66 4.65
C GLY A 96 -24.19 2.87 3.74
N ASN A 97 -23.20 3.70 4.05
CA ASN A 97 -22.91 4.89 3.24
C ASN A 97 -22.32 4.53 1.87
N ALA A 98 -22.81 5.21 0.83
CA ALA A 98 -22.30 5.04 -0.52
C ALA A 98 -20.84 5.55 -0.65
N PRO A 99 -19.98 4.95 -1.51
CA PRO A 99 -18.57 5.31 -1.61
C PRO A 99 -18.28 6.80 -1.84
N ARG A 100 -19.17 7.49 -2.58
CA ARG A 100 -19.06 8.95 -2.81
C ARG A 100 -19.28 9.76 -1.53
N ILE A 101 -20.24 9.35 -0.70
CA ILE A 101 -20.52 9.97 0.59
C ILE A 101 -19.36 9.72 1.56
N ILE A 102 -18.86 8.48 1.59
CA ILE A 102 -17.67 8.11 2.38
C ILE A 102 -16.48 9.02 2.01
N LEU A 103 -16.22 9.25 0.72
CA LEU A 103 -15.16 10.14 0.27
C LEU A 103 -15.35 11.58 0.75
N ALA A 104 -16.56 12.11 0.65
CA ALA A 104 -16.87 13.46 1.10
C ALA A 104 -16.70 13.61 2.63
N HIS A 105 -17.16 12.63 3.39
CA HIS A 105 -17.00 12.62 4.85
C HIS A 105 -15.53 12.49 5.25
N LEU A 106 -14.78 11.62 4.56
CA LEU A 106 -13.35 11.41 4.81
C LEU A 106 -12.57 12.71 4.68
N LYS A 107 -12.85 13.52 3.65
CA LYS A 107 -12.20 14.83 3.44
C LYS A 107 -12.54 15.88 4.51
N LYS A 108 -13.65 15.70 5.24
CA LYS A 108 -14.12 16.61 6.30
C LYS A 108 -13.58 16.22 7.68
N GLN A 109 -13.00 15.03 7.83
CA GLN A 109 -12.47 14.56 9.11
C GLN A 109 -11.17 15.29 9.47
N ALA A 110 -11.21 16.10 10.54
CA ALA A 110 -10.05 16.87 11.00
C ALA A 110 -8.89 15.98 11.51
N ASN A 111 -9.21 14.78 12.00
CA ASN A 111 -8.24 13.82 12.54
C ASN A 111 -7.61 12.90 11.47
N ILE A 112 -8.10 12.93 10.22
CA ILE A 112 -7.54 12.13 9.13
C ILE A 112 -6.81 13.05 8.17
N LYS A 113 -5.49 12.88 8.06
CA LYS A 113 -4.67 13.65 7.13
C LYS A 113 -4.55 12.94 5.78
N PRO A 114 -4.50 13.68 4.66
CA PRO A 114 -4.19 13.11 3.36
C PRO A 114 -2.80 12.47 3.37
N SER A 115 -2.59 11.49 2.49
CA SER A 115 -1.26 10.93 2.24
C SER A 115 -0.37 11.93 1.50
N ASN A 116 0.92 11.63 1.32
CA ASN A 116 1.82 12.45 0.50
C ASN A 116 1.31 12.64 -0.96
N GLY A 117 0.49 11.70 -1.46
CA GLY A 117 -0.16 11.80 -2.78
C GLY A 117 -1.56 12.45 -2.73
N GLY A 118 -1.96 13.03 -1.60
CA GLY A 118 -3.25 13.68 -1.42
C GLY A 118 -4.35 12.76 -0.85
N TRP A 119 -5.60 13.11 -1.16
CA TRP A 119 -6.79 12.34 -0.79
C TRP A 119 -7.04 11.19 -1.76
N PRO A 120 -7.54 10.04 -1.29
CA PRO A 120 -7.81 8.90 -2.16
C PRO A 120 -8.90 9.23 -3.18
N GLU A 121 -8.79 8.61 -4.34
CA GLU A 121 -9.82 8.65 -5.37
C GLU A 121 -11.01 7.75 -5.01
N LEU A 122 -12.15 8.00 -5.66
CA LEU A 122 -13.34 7.17 -5.50
C LEU A 122 -13.07 5.69 -5.82
N SER A 123 -12.27 5.42 -6.85
CA SER A 123 -11.85 4.07 -7.26
C SER A 123 -11.11 3.34 -6.14
N GLN A 124 -10.31 4.06 -5.36
CA GLN A 124 -9.54 3.51 -4.25
C GLN A 124 -10.43 3.21 -3.05
N ILE A 125 -11.45 4.04 -2.79
CA ILE A 125 -12.46 3.74 -1.77
C ILE A 125 -13.26 2.50 -2.17
N GLN A 126 -13.73 2.41 -3.42
CA GLN A 126 -14.45 1.23 -3.92
C GLN A 126 -13.61 -0.05 -3.79
N ASN A 127 -12.33 0.00 -4.12
CA ASN A 127 -11.42 -1.13 -3.94
C ASN A 127 -11.21 -1.48 -2.46
N ALA A 128 -11.07 -0.49 -1.57
CA ALA A 128 -10.96 -0.71 -0.14
C ALA A 128 -12.19 -1.41 0.44
N LEU A 129 -13.40 -0.95 0.07
CA LEU A 129 -14.67 -1.59 0.45
C LEU A 129 -14.76 -3.02 -0.08
N LYS A 130 -14.40 -3.24 -1.35
CA LYS A 130 -14.38 -4.59 -1.95
C LYS A 130 -13.46 -5.55 -1.20
N VAL A 131 -12.27 -5.08 -0.79
CA VAL A 131 -11.34 -5.87 0.03
C VAL A 131 -11.91 -6.11 1.43
N HIS A 132 -12.47 -5.09 2.07
CA HIS A 132 -13.07 -5.18 3.39
C HIS A 132 -14.20 -6.21 3.45
N ARG A 133 -15.13 -6.18 2.49
CA ARG A 133 -16.20 -7.18 2.32
C ARG A 133 -15.66 -8.60 2.20
N ARG A 134 -14.63 -8.78 1.35
CA ARG A 134 -13.98 -10.08 1.18
C ARG A 134 -13.34 -10.59 2.47
N SER A 135 -12.67 -9.71 3.23
CA SER A 135 -12.06 -10.08 4.51
C SER A 135 -13.07 -10.38 5.62
N LYS A 136 -14.23 -9.72 5.60
CA LYS A 136 -15.32 -9.97 6.56
C LYS A 136 -16.17 -11.21 6.23
N GLY A 137 -15.91 -11.89 5.11
CA GLY A 137 -16.68 -13.06 4.71
C GLY A 137 -18.18 -12.76 4.59
N THR A 138 -18.56 -11.56 4.14
CA THR A 138 -19.98 -11.24 4.03
C THR A 138 -20.62 -12.15 3.01
N LYS A 139 -21.59 -12.92 3.53
CA LYS A 139 -22.59 -13.79 2.91
C LYS A 139 -23.48 -13.06 1.89
N SER A 140 -22.97 -12.09 1.15
CA SER A 140 -23.68 -11.41 0.07
C SER A 140 -23.61 -12.23 -1.23
N SER A 141 -23.80 -13.54 -1.12
CA SER A 141 -24.25 -14.32 -2.27
C SER A 141 -25.76 -14.09 -2.38
N ILE A 142 -26.27 -13.95 -3.60
CA ILE A 142 -27.71 -13.82 -3.90
C ILE A 142 -28.56 -14.90 -3.18
N LYS A 143 -27.94 -16.03 -2.77
CA LYS A 143 -28.59 -17.09 -2.00
C LYS A 143 -29.14 -16.64 -0.63
N ALA A 144 -28.52 -15.67 0.05
CA ALA A 144 -29.01 -15.21 1.37
C ALA A 144 -30.31 -14.37 1.27
N ALA A 145 -30.65 -13.86 0.09
CA ALA A 145 -31.90 -13.13 -0.14
C ALA A 145 -33.07 -14.05 -0.53
N HIS A 146 -32.82 -15.35 -0.74
CA HIS A 146 -33.82 -16.33 -1.17
C HIS A 146 -34.32 -17.26 -0.04
N GLU A 147 -33.84 -17.05 1.19
CA GLU A 147 -34.23 -17.81 2.39
C GLU A 147 -34.98 -16.95 3.44
N MET A 148 -35.66 -15.88 3.00
CA MET A 148 -36.68 -15.18 3.81
C MET A 148 -38.08 -15.59 3.36
#